data_AF-A0AA95JFJ3-F1
#
_entry.id   AF-A0AA95JFJ3-F1
#
_cell.length_a   1.000
_cell.length_b   1.000
_cell.length_c   1.000
_cell.angle_alpha   90.00
_cell.angle_beta   90.00
_cell.angle_gamma   90.00
#
_symmetry.space_group_name_H-M   'P 1'
#
loop_
_entity.id
_entity.type
_entity.pdbx_description
1 polymer ?
#
loop_
_entity_poly.entity_id
_entity_poly.type
_entity_poly.pdbx_seq_one_letter_code
_entity_poly.pdbx_strand_id
1 'polypeptide(L)'
;MTSDSDDALSWDGDEDASRPRPSLPRGWNAVGKGSDAVERVDDEAVAEDAPGIDHVTVDAAEPAPLSSAMLLILGVVGGVYLLYSVGWVVGGLRLKPLANFFVADAMFLPWFVLAIAAPALWFLATWVLTRGRAAWIRICLLLLGVVLLVPWPFVTVGVIGS
;
A
#
# COMPACT_ATOMS: atom_id res chain seq x y z
N MET A 1 11.39 -0.11 67.61
CA MET A 1 10.14 0.10 66.85
C MET A 1 10.43 1.31 65.97
N THR A 2 10.68 1.22 64.68
CA THR A 2 10.26 0.29 63.62
C THR A 2 11.42 0.13 62.64
N SER A 3 11.71 -1.11 62.24
CA SER A 3 12.74 -1.46 61.28
C SER A 3 12.48 -0.86 59.91
N ASP A 4 13.59 -0.46 59.26
CA ASP A 4 13.93 -0.66 57.85
C ASP A 4 13.08 -1.74 57.18
N SER A 5 11.91 -1.35 56.67
CA SER A 5 11.04 -2.24 55.89
C SER A 5 10.97 -1.82 54.43
N ASP A 6 11.44 -0.62 54.08
CA ASP A 6 11.49 -0.12 52.70
C ASP A 6 12.83 -0.44 52.00
N ASP A 7 13.92 -0.70 52.74
CA ASP A 7 15.24 -1.03 52.18
C ASP A 7 15.37 -2.49 51.70
N ALA A 8 14.36 -3.34 51.96
CA ALA A 8 14.41 -4.77 51.63
C ALA A 8 13.99 -5.11 50.18
N LEU A 9 13.55 -4.12 49.39
CA LEU A 9 13.09 -4.30 48.00
C LEU A 9 13.90 -3.52 46.96
N SER A 10 14.87 -2.70 47.36
CA SER A 10 15.84 -2.12 46.44
C SER A 10 16.95 -3.14 46.18
N TRP A 11 16.89 -3.81 45.03
CA TRP A 11 18.06 -4.53 44.52
C TRP A 11 19.16 -3.50 44.23
N ASP A 12 20.33 -3.70 44.83
CA ASP A 12 21.54 -2.84 44.80
C ASP A 12 22.22 -2.77 43.40
N GLY A 13 21.42 -2.53 42.36
CA GLY A 13 21.88 -2.50 40.98
C GLY A 13 20.93 -1.83 39.99
N ASP A 14 19.83 -1.22 40.46
CA ASP A 14 18.86 -0.52 39.59
C ASP A 14 18.74 0.98 39.93
N GLU A 15 19.77 1.58 40.54
CA GLU A 15 19.91 3.02 40.50
C GLU A 15 20.26 3.45 39.05
N ASP A 16 19.47 4.39 38.53
CA ASP A 16 19.41 4.87 37.15
C ASP A 16 20.76 5.35 36.59
N ALA A 17 21.64 4.40 36.29
CA ALA A 17 22.82 4.61 35.48
C ALA A 17 22.38 4.80 34.03
N SER A 18 21.74 5.94 33.71
CA SER A 18 21.59 6.57 32.39
C SER A 18 21.66 5.57 31.22
N ARG A 19 20.85 4.50 31.25
CA ARG A 19 20.94 3.48 30.20
C ARG A 19 20.42 4.13 28.92
N PRO A 20 21.15 4.03 27.80
CA PRO A 20 20.65 4.50 26.52
C PRO A 20 19.26 3.90 26.31
N ARG A 21 18.28 4.75 25.99
CA ARG A 21 16.92 4.28 25.73
C ARG A 21 16.99 3.26 24.60
N PRO A 22 16.32 2.09 24.71
CA PRO A 22 16.26 1.14 23.63
C PRO A 22 15.71 1.83 22.38
N SER A 23 16.45 1.84 21.28
CA SER A 23 16.00 2.40 20.02
C SER A 23 15.59 1.30 19.06
N LEU A 24 14.52 1.54 18.31
CA LEU A 24 14.05 0.62 17.28
C LEU A 24 14.69 0.93 15.92
N PRO A 25 14.90 -0.08 15.07
CA PRO A 25 15.28 0.13 13.68
C PRO A 25 14.28 1.02 12.94
N ARG A 26 14.75 1.77 11.94
CA ARG A 26 13.90 2.64 11.11
C ARG A 26 12.70 1.84 10.53
N GLY A 27 11.50 2.40 10.66
CA GLY A 27 10.25 1.80 10.16
C GLY A 27 9.51 0.88 11.14
N TRP A 28 10.05 0.63 12.34
CA TRP A 28 9.37 -0.13 13.39
C TRP A 28 8.68 0.80 14.40
N ASN A 29 7.47 0.43 14.84
CA ASN A 29 6.72 1.15 15.87
C ASN A 29 6.55 0.27 17.12
N ALA A 30 6.98 0.78 18.27
CA ALA A 30 6.69 0.17 19.56
C ALA A 30 5.18 0.28 19.83
N VAL A 31 4.54 -0.84 20.19
CA VAL A 31 3.12 -0.89 20.57
C VAL A 31 2.96 -1.62 21.90
N GLY A 32 1.99 -1.18 22.70
CA GLY A 32 1.69 -1.76 24.01
C GLY A 32 2.27 -0.98 25.19
N LYS A 33 2.15 -1.56 26.40
CA LYS A 33 2.56 -0.90 27.63
C LYS A 33 4.09 -0.79 27.68
N GLY A 34 4.60 0.45 27.76
CA GLY A 34 6.04 0.74 27.73
C GLY A 34 6.56 1.23 26.37
N SER A 35 5.68 1.49 25.39
CA SER A 35 6.06 2.05 24.09
C SER A 35 6.72 3.43 24.17
N ASP A 36 6.40 4.22 25.21
CA ASP A 36 6.88 5.60 25.37
C ASP A 36 8.34 5.68 25.84
N ALA A 37 8.89 4.56 26.34
CA ALA A 37 10.28 4.48 26.79
C ALA A 37 11.26 4.20 25.62
N VAL A 38 10.75 3.95 24.43
CA VAL A 38 11.53 3.57 23.24
C VAL A 38 11.78 4.82 22.39
N GLU A 39 13.06 5.13 22.17
CA GLU A 39 13.44 6.29 21.37
C GLU A 39 13.25 5.98 19.88
N ARG A 40 12.42 6.80 19.22
CA ARG A 40 12.25 6.74 17.77
C ARG A 40 13.37 7.57 17.15
N VAL A 41 14.16 6.95 16.29
CA VAL A 41 15.14 7.67 15.46
C VAL A 41 14.35 8.38 14.37
N ASP A 42 13.78 9.53 14.72
CA ASP A 42 13.09 10.44 13.81
C ASP A 42 14.15 11.26 13.08
N ASP A 43 14.16 11.18 11.74
CA ASP A 43 15.11 11.84 10.84
C ASP A 43 14.94 13.39 10.79
N GLU A 44 14.65 14.04 11.91
CA GLU A 44 14.40 15.49 11.94
C GLU A 44 14.85 16.15 13.25
N ALA A 45 16.16 16.22 13.45
CA ALA A 45 16.79 17.24 14.28
C ALA A 45 17.57 18.19 13.37
N VAL A 46 16.89 19.27 12.94
CA VAL A 46 17.56 20.47 12.42
C VAL A 46 18.27 21.13 13.59
N ALA A 47 19.60 21.05 13.64
CA ALA A 47 20.44 21.87 14.51
C ALA A 47 21.80 22.13 13.85
N GLU A 48 22.28 23.36 14.05
CA GLU A 48 23.38 24.05 13.39
C GLU A 48 24.79 23.46 13.63
N ASP A 49 25.64 23.59 12.61
CA ASP A 49 27.09 23.88 12.60
C ASP A 49 28.03 23.14 13.59
N ALA A 50 28.78 22.15 13.09
CA ALA A 50 30.24 21.94 13.33
C ALA A 50 30.78 20.71 12.55
N PRO A 51 32.07 20.69 12.14
CA PRO A 51 32.58 19.78 11.12
C PRO A 51 33.26 18.51 11.65
N GLY A 52 33.16 17.43 10.87
CA GLY A 52 34.04 16.27 10.92
C GLY A 52 33.48 15.07 11.68
N ILE A 53 33.12 14.01 10.95
CA ILE A 53 33.91 12.77 10.77
C ILE A 53 33.22 11.99 9.65
N ASP A 54 33.99 11.62 8.62
CA ASP A 54 33.59 10.68 7.58
C ASP A 54 33.26 9.33 8.20
N HIS A 55 31.98 9.08 8.48
CA HIS A 55 31.46 7.73 8.57
C HIS A 55 30.75 7.43 7.25
N VAL A 56 31.54 7.01 6.25
CA VAL A 56 30.99 6.34 5.06
C VAL A 56 30.51 4.97 5.52
N THR A 57 29.32 4.93 6.13
CA THR A 57 28.48 3.74 6.03
C THR A 57 28.08 3.65 4.56
N VAL A 58 28.63 2.67 3.86
CA VAL A 58 27.99 2.16 2.64
C VAL A 58 26.71 1.48 3.13
N ASP A 59 25.72 2.28 3.48
CA ASP A 59 24.36 1.84 3.70
C ASP A 59 23.91 1.39 2.32
N ALA A 60 23.97 0.08 2.09
CA ALA A 60 23.39 -0.54 0.93
C ALA A 60 21.90 -0.25 1.03
N ALA A 61 21.47 0.88 0.45
CA ALA A 61 20.15 1.47 0.61
C ALA A 61 19.10 0.37 0.47
N GLU A 62 18.63 -0.14 1.61
CA GLU A 62 17.58 -1.12 1.62
C GLU A 62 16.38 -0.43 0.97
N PRO A 63 15.72 -1.07 -0.02
CA PRO A 63 14.60 -0.46 -0.68
C PRO A 63 13.56 -0.10 0.37
N ALA A 64 13.31 1.21 0.53
CA ALA A 64 12.44 1.74 1.56
C ALA A 64 11.11 0.96 1.58
N PRO A 65 10.70 0.43 2.75
CA PRO A 65 9.52 -0.40 2.83
C PRO A 65 8.28 0.42 2.43
N LEU A 66 7.41 -0.22 1.65
CA LEU A 66 6.20 0.40 1.16
C LEU A 66 5.27 0.70 2.36
N SER A 67 4.88 1.97 2.56
CA SER A 67 3.99 2.39 3.65
C SER A 67 2.68 1.58 3.70
N SER A 68 2.23 1.20 4.91
CA SER A 68 0.98 0.47 5.13
C SER A 68 -0.23 1.13 4.47
N ALA A 69 -0.30 2.47 4.48
CA ALA A 69 -1.38 3.22 3.82
C ALA A 69 -1.42 2.97 2.31
N MET A 70 -0.25 2.90 1.68
CA MET A 70 -0.13 2.68 0.24
C MET A 70 -0.43 1.22 -0.14
N LEU A 71 -0.19 0.23 0.75
CA LEU A 71 -0.69 -1.14 0.57
C LEU A 71 -2.22 -1.20 0.63
N LEU A 72 -2.84 -0.49 1.57
CA LEU A 72 -4.30 -0.41 1.68
C LEU A 72 -4.92 0.21 0.43
N ILE A 73 -4.41 1.36 -0.02
CA ILE A 73 -4.88 2.02 -1.25
C ILE A 73 -4.72 1.06 -2.44
N LEU A 74 -3.59 0.36 -2.52
CA LEU A 74 -3.37 -0.58 -3.60
C LEU A 74 -4.33 -1.76 -3.57
N GLY A 75 -4.63 -2.30 -2.39
CA GLY A 75 -5.61 -3.36 -2.21
C GLY A 75 -7.01 -2.91 -2.60
N VAL A 76 -7.43 -1.72 -2.17
CA VAL A 76 -8.75 -1.15 -2.51
C VAL A 76 -8.85 -0.92 -4.02
N VAL A 77 -7.87 -0.24 -4.62
CA VAL A 77 -7.85 0.02 -6.07
C VAL A 77 -7.80 -1.30 -6.83
N GLY A 78 -6.93 -2.23 -6.46
CA GLY A 78 -6.88 -3.57 -7.07
C GLY A 78 -8.21 -4.31 -6.99
N GLY A 79 -8.89 -4.23 -5.85
CA GLY A 79 -10.24 -4.75 -5.65
C GLY A 79 -11.26 -4.12 -6.61
N VAL A 80 -11.25 -2.80 -6.78
CA VAL A 80 -12.12 -2.09 -7.75
C VAL A 80 -11.89 -2.59 -9.17
N TYR A 81 -10.64 -2.76 -9.59
CA TYR A 81 -10.31 -3.29 -10.91
C TYR A 81 -10.77 -4.75 -11.06
N LEU A 82 -10.71 -5.56 -9.99
CA LEU A 82 -11.24 -6.91 -9.99
C LEU A 82 -12.77 -6.92 -10.16
N LEU A 83 -13.47 -6.02 -9.45
CA LEU A 83 -14.91 -5.81 -9.60
C LEU A 83 -15.27 -5.37 -11.03
N TYR A 84 -14.44 -4.55 -11.67
CA TYR A 84 -14.63 -4.17 -13.07
C TYR A 84 -14.55 -5.36 -14.00
N SER A 85 -13.59 -6.28 -13.81
CA SER A 85 -13.54 -7.53 -14.59
C SER A 85 -14.84 -8.33 -14.44
N VAL A 86 -15.41 -8.41 -13.23
CA VAL A 86 -16.72 -9.05 -13.01
C VAL A 86 -17.84 -8.31 -13.76
N GLY A 87 -17.86 -6.98 -13.70
CA GLY A 87 -18.81 -6.16 -14.45
C GLY A 87 -18.71 -6.37 -15.97
N TRP A 88 -17.51 -6.52 -16.51
CA TRP A 88 -17.30 -6.87 -17.93
C TRP A 88 -17.81 -8.28 -18.27
N VAL A 89 -17.63 -9.26 -17.39
CA VAL A 89 -18.22 -10.61 -17.57
C VAL A 89 -19.74 -10.50 -17.64
N VAL A 90 -20.38 -9.90 -16.63
CA VAL A 90 -21.84 -9.79 -16.55
C VAL A 90 -22.40 -8.97 -17.72
N GLY A 91 -21.80 -7.82 -18.00
CA GLY A 91 -22.22 -6.93 -19.07
C GLY A 91 -21.99 -7.51 -20.46
N GLY A 92 -20.86 -8.18 -20.71
CA GLY A 92 -20.59 -8.78 -22.01
C GLY A 92 -21.42 -10.04 -22.27
N LEU A 93 -21.77 -10.83 -21.24
CA LEU A 93 -22.75 -11.91 -21.37
C LEU A 93 -24.14 -11.38 -21.75
N ARG A 94 -24.53 -10.20 -21.25
CA ARG A 94 -25.76 -9.51 -21.66
C ARG A 94 -25.72 -8.98 -23.10
N LEU A 95 -24.54 -8.59 -23.59
CA LEU A 95 -24.35 -8.12 -24.97
C LEU A 95 -24.25 -9.26 -25.99
N LYS A 96 -23.82 -10.46 -25.58
CA LYS A 96 -23.56 -11.59 -26.48
C LYS A 96 -24.74 -11.93 -27.42
N PRO A 97 -26.02 -11.97 -26.97
CA PRO A 97 -27.15 -12.22 -27.87
C PRO A 97 -27.30 -11.16 -28.97
N LEU A 98 -27.04 -9.89 -28.64
CA LEU A 98 -27.14 -8.77 -29.57
C LEU A 98 -25.96 -8.75 -30.55
N ALA A 99 -24.75 -9.06 -30.07
CA ALA A 99 -23.55 -9.12 -30.91
C ALA A 99 -23.64 -10.24 -31.97
N ASN A 100 -24.20 -11.41 -31.61
CA ASN A 100 -24.31 -12.54 -32.53
C ASN A 100 -25.27 -12.29 -33.72
N PHE A 101 -26.12 -11.25 -33.63
CA PHE A 101 -26.93 -10.78 -34.76
C PHE A 101 -26.10 -10.05 -35.83
N PHE A 102 -24.98 -9.44 -35.46
CA PHE A 102 -24.17 -8.60 -36.35
C PHE A 102 -22.82 -9.22 -36.70
N VAL A 103 -22.26 -10.06 -35.82
CA VAL A 103 -20.88 -10.55 -35.92
C VAL A 103 -20.83 -12.01 -35.46
N ALA A 104 -20.01 -12.82 -36.14
CA ALA A 104 -19.77 -14.20 -35.74
C ALA A 104 -19.04 -14.30 -34.38
N ASP A 105 -19.38 -15.31 -33.59
CA ASP A 105 -18.80 -15.60 -32.27
C ASP A 105 -17.25 -15.55 -32.25
N ALA A 106 -16.60 -16.02 -33.32
CA ALA A 106 -15.15 -16.04 -33.45
C ALA A 106 -14.49 -14.66 -33.36
N MET A 107 -15.20 -13.60 -33.72
CA MET A 107 -14.69 -12.23 -33.70
C MET A 107 -15.08 -11.49 -32.40
N PHE A 108 -16.15 -11.94 -31.72
CA PHE A 108 -16.56 -11.41 -30.42
C PHE A 108 -15.72 -11.94 -29.26
N LEU A 109 -15.44 -13.25 -29.24
CA LEU A 109 -14.77 -13.93 -28.14
C LEU A 109 -13.40 -13.34 -27.76
N PRO A 110 -12.46 -13.07 -28.68
CA PRO A 110 -11.16 -12.52 -28.30
C PRO A 110 -11.28 -11.13 -27.68
N TRP A 111 -12.16 -10.28 -28.21
CA TRP A 111 -12.41 -8.96 -27.64
C TRP A 111 -13.10 -9.03 -26.28
N PHE A 112 -14.02 -9.98 -26.10
CA PHE A 112 -14.67 -10.20 -24.81
C PHE A 112 -13.66 -10.63 -23.74
N VAL A 113 -12.79 -11.60 -24.04
CA VAL A 113 -11.73 -12.02 -23.13
C VAL A 113 -10.78 -10.86 -22.82
N LEU A 114 -10.40 -10.08 -23.83
CA LEU A 114 -9.53 -8.94 -23.63
C LEU A 114 -10.19 -7.86 -22.76
N ALA A 115 -11.49 -7.59 -22.94
CA ALA A 115 -12.21 -6.63 -22.12
C ALA A 115 -12.28 -7.05 -20.64
N ILE A 116 -12.45 -8.34 -20.36
CA ILE A 116 -12.41 -8.89 -18.98
C ILE A 116 -11.00 -8.75 -18.38
N ALA A 117 -9.97 -9.01 -19.18
CA ALA A 117 -8.58 -8.94 -18.74
C ALA A 117 -8.05 -7.50 -18.65
N ALA A 118 -8.64 -6.55 -19.37
CA ALA A 118 -8.16 -5.18 -19.47
C ALA A 118 -7.96 -4.47 -18.12
N PRO A 119 -8.87 -4.57 -17.12
CA PRO A 119 -8.64 -3.99 -15.81
C PRO A 119 -7.39 -4.57 -15.13
N ALA A 120 -7.28 -5.89 -15.08
CA ALA A 120 -6.13 -6.55 -14.47
C ALA A 120 -4.82 -6.18 -15.19
N LEU A 121 -4.83 -6.15 -16.53
CA LEU A 121 -3.67 -5.78 -17.34
C LEU A 121 -3.26 -4.33 -17.14
N TRP A 122 -4.21 -3.38 -17.07
CA TRP A 122 -3.90 -1.98 -16.80
C TRP A 122 -3.29 -1.80 -15.41
N PHE A 123 -3.88 -2.42 -14.39
CA PHE A 123 -3.34 -2.39 -13.04
C PHE A 123 -1.91 -2.95 -12.98
N LEU A 124 -1.67 -4.10 -13.63
CA LEU A 124 -0.35 -4.73 -13.65
C LEU A 124 0.66 -3.90 -14.46
N ALA A 125 0.26 -3.38 -15.61
CA ALA A 125 1.10 -2.54 -16.45
C ALA A 125 1.49 -1.24 -15.73
N THR A 126 0.54 -0.57 -15.09
CA THR A 126 0.82 0.64 -14.30
C THR A 126 1.73 0.34 -13.13
N TRP A 127 1.52 -0.76 -12.41
CA TRP A 127 2.40 -1.19 -11.32
C TRP A 127 3.84 -1.46 -11.80
N VAL A 128 4.01 -2.24 -12.89
CA VAL A 128 5.33 -2.59 -13.42
C VAL A 128 6.05 -1.36 -13.99
N LEU A 129 5.35 -0.53 -14.76
CA LEU A 129 5.94 0.61 -15.47
C LEU A 129 6.34 1.76 -14.51
N THR A 130 5.70 1.84 -13.34
CA THR A 130 5.95 2.92 -12.37
C THR A 130 6.86 2.50 -11.21
N ARG A 131 7.42 1.29 -11.24
CA ARG A 131 8.24 0.71 -10.14
C ARG A 131 9.50 1.53 -9.79
N GLY A 132 9.97 2.39 -10.69
CA GLY A 132 11.09 3.33 -10.46
C GLY A 132 10.74 4.80 -10.75
N ARG A 133 9.46 5.15 -10.74
CA ARG A 133 8.97 6.51 -11.03
C ARG A 133 8.37 7.15 -9.78
N ALA A 134 8.16 8.46 -9.84
CA ALA A 134 7.47 9.20 -8.77
C ALA A 134 6.07 8.61 -8.50
N ALA A 135 5.71 8.46 -7.21
CA ALA A 135 4.46 7.84 -6.78
C ALA A 135 3.20 8.52 -7.36
N TRP A 136 3.24 9.83 -7.60
CA TRP A 136 2.11 10.57 -8.18
C TRP A 136 1.77 10.14 -9.61
N ILE A 137 2.77 9.77 -10.42
CA ILE A 137 2.54 9.26 -11.79
C ILE A 137 1.71 7.99 -11.75
N ARG A 138 2.03 7.09 -10.81
CA ARG A 138 1.30 5.85 -10.59
C ARG A 138 -0.14 6.12 -10.15
N ILE A 139 -0.34 7.04 -9.22
CA ILE A 139 -1.68 7.39 -8.73
C ILE A 139 -2.53 7.96 -9.87
N CYS A 140 -1.97 8.85 -10.70
CA CYS A 140 -2.67 9.42 -11.86
C CYS A 140 -3.07 8.34 -12.87
N LEU A 141 -2.15 7.42 -13.21
CA LEU A 141 -2.43 6.31 -14.13
C LEU A 141 -3.50 5.35 -13.60
N LEU A 142 -3.49 5.06 -12.30
CA LEU A 142 -4.49 4.22 -11.68
C LEU A 142 -5.86 4.89 -11.66
N LEU A 143 -5.94 6.18 -11.32
CA LEU A 143 -7.19 6.94 -11.37
C LEU A 143 -7.73 7.05 -12.79
N LEU A 144 -6.85 7.29 -13.77
CA LEU A 144 -7.23 7.32 -15.18
C LEU A 144 -7.84 5.98 -15.62
N GLY A 145 -7.23 4.87 -15.23
CA GLY A 145 -7.79 3.55 -15.53
C GLY A 145 -9.11 3.29 -14.82
N VAL A 146 -9.33 3.77 -13.59
CA VAL A 146 -10.64 3.66 -12.92
C VAL A 146 -11.73 4.32 -13.75
N VAL A 147 -11.48 5.50 -14.31
CA VAL A 147 -12.47 6.18 -15.17
C VAL A 147 -12.64 5.47 -16.52
N LEU A 148 -11.54 4.97 -17.10
CA LEU A 148 -11.53 4.40 -18.45
C LEU A 148 -12.14 2.98 -18.52
N LEU A 149 -11.87 2.16 -17.51
CA LEU A 149 -12.18 0.73 -17.49
C LEU A 149 -13.52 0.39 -16.85
N VAL A 150 -14.33 1.41 -16.56
CA VAL A 150 -15.71 1.25 -16.09
C VAL A 150 -16.43 0.26 -17.02
N PRO A 151 -17.09 -0.78 -16.47
CA PRO A 151 -17.79 -1.78 -17.28
C PRO A 151 -19.09 -1.19 -17.82
N TRP A 152 -18.99 -0.40 -18.89
CA TRP A 152 -20.13 0.28 -19.52
C TRP A 152 -21.30 -0.65 -19.86
N PRO A 153 -21.08 -1.86 -20.40
CA PRO A 153 -22.19 -2.78 -20.68
C PRO A 153 -23.01 -3.14 -19.44
N PHE A 154 -22.38 -3.19 -18.26
CA PHE A 154 -23.09 -3.41 -17.00
C PHE A 154 -23.80 -2.13 -16.56
N VAL A 155 -23.16 -0.97 -16.65
CA VAL A 155 -23.73 0.33 -16.26
C VAL A 155 -24.96 0.67 -17.12
N THR A 156 -24.87 0.51 -18.44
CA THR A 156 -25.95 0.89 -19.35
C THR A 156 -27.09 -0.10 -19.38
N VAL A 157 -26.90 -1.37 -19.01
CA VAL A 157 -27.98 -2.37 -19.01
C VAL A 157 -28.52 -2.62 -17.60
N GLY A 158 -27.75 -2.35 -16.55
CA GLY A 158 -28.15 -2.54 -15.15
C GLY A 158 -29.06 -1.44 -14.61
N VAL A 159 -28.94 -0.20 -15.11
CA VAL A 159 -29.72 0.96 -14.61
C VAL A 159 -31.17 0.97 -15.11
N ILE A 160 -31.50 0.29 -16.21
CA ILE A 160 -32.88 0.22 -16.74
C ILE A 160 -33.75 -0.84 -16.01
N GLY A 161 -33.20 -1.54 -15.00
CA GLY A 161 -33.89 -2.60 -14.27
C GLY A 161 -34.54 -2.21 -12.94
N SER A 162 -34.51 -0.94 -12.53
CA SER A 162 -35.13 -0.46 -11.27
C SER A 162 -36.38 0.37 -11.52
#